data_AF-A0A0I9VQG1-F1
#
_entry.id   AF-A0A0I9VQG1-F1
#
_cell.length_a   1.000
_cell.length_b   1.000
_cell.length_c   1.000
_cell.angle_alpha   90.00
_cell.angle_beta   90.00
_cell.angle_gamma   90.00
#
_symmetry.space_group_name_H-M   'P 1'
#
loop_
_entity.id
_entity.type
_entity.pdbx_description
1 polymer ?
#
loop_
_entity_poly.entity_id
_entity_poly.type
_entity_poly.pdbx_seq_one_letter_code
_entity_poly.pdbx_strand_id
1 'polypeptide(L)' 'MHEQLLQRARDIRLAIFDVDGVLTDGRLYFLTDGSEFKTFNTLDGHGIKMLINSGVRTAIISGRKTPVVERRA' A
#
# COMPACT_ATOMS: atom_id res chain seq x y z
N MET A 1 -18.61 -18.68 -2.66
CA MET A 1 -17.65 -18.16 -1.67
C MET A 1 -17.76 -16.64 -1.70
N HIS A 2 -17.85 -15.97 -0.55
CA HIS A 2 -17.67 -14.50 -0.34
C HIS A 2 -18.88 -13.56 -0.14
N GLU A 3 -20.15 -14.00 -0.04
CA GLU A 3 -21.23 -13.03 0.27
C GLU A 3 -20.98 -12.23 1.56
N GLN A 4 -20.52 -12.91 2.61
CA GLN A 4 -20.18 -12.27 3.88
C GLN A 4 -19.01 -11.27 3.74
N LEU A 5 -18.02 -11.55 2.89
CA LEU A 5 -16.89 -10.64 2.66
C LEU A 5 -17.32 -9.43 1.82
N LEU A 6 -18.11 -9.64 0.78
CA LEU A 6 -18.69 -8.56 -0.02
C LEU A 6 -19.57 -7.65 0.85
N GLN A 7 -20.37 -8.24 1.73
CA GLN A 7 -21.21 -7.48 2.65
C GLN A 7 -20.37 -6.62 3.60
N ARG A 8 -19.27 -7.16 4.15
CA ARG A 8 -18.33 -6.37 4.98
C ARG A 8 -17.61 -5.28 4.20
N ALA A 9 -17.24 -5.55 2.95
CA ALA A 9 -16.49 -4.60 2.12
C ALA A 9 -17.33 -3.38 1.72
N ARG A 10 -18.66 -3.52 1.60
CA ARG A 10 -19.58 -2.42 1.23
C ARG A 10 -19.52 -1.22 2.18
N ASP A 11 -19.22 -1.46 3.45
CA ASP A 11 -19.21 -0.42 4.49
C ASP A 11 -17.83 0.25 4.65
N ILE A 12 -16.82 -0.21 3.90
CA ILE A 12 -15.47 0.36 3.99
C ILE A 12 -15.47 1.77 3.43
N ARG A 13 -15.04 2.74 4.27
CA ARG A 13 -14.82 4.15 3.89
C ARG A 13 -13.35 4.58 3.99
N LEU A 14 -12.51 3.72 4.54
CA LEU A 14 -11.09 3.94 4.73
C LEU A 14 -10.34 2.61 4.58
N ALA A 15 -9.30 2.61 3.74
CA ALA A 15 -8.35 1.51 3.63
C ALA A 15 -6.95 2.00 4.01
N ILE A 16 -6.32 1.31 4.96
CA ILE A 16 -4.95 1.63 5.40
C ILE A 16 -4.05 0.48 4.98
N PHE A 17 -2.93 0.80 4.35
CA PHE A 17 -1.97 -0.18 3.87
C PHE A 17 -0.67 -0.08 4.67
N ASP A 18 -0.13 -1.23 5.06
CA ASP A 18 1.29 -1.33 5.40
C ASP A 18 2.14 -1.34 4.12
N VAL A 19 3.44 -1.17 4.25
CA VAL A 19 4.40 -1.12 3.13
C VAL A 19 5.13 -2.45 2.99
N ASP A 20 5.85 -2.86 4.03
CA ASP A 20 6.81 -3.95 3.94
C ASP A 20 6.09 -5.31 4.06
N GLY A 21 6.01 -6.05 2.96
CA GLY A 21 5.25 -7.30 2.86
C GLY A 21 3.78 -7.13 2.49
N VAL A 22 3.32 -5.89 2.25
CA VAL A 22 1.97 -5.61 1.73
C VAL A 22 2.04 -4.91 0.37
N LEU A 23 2.56 -3.68 0.31
CA LEU A 23 2.77 -2.95 -0.96
C LEU A 23 4.10 -3.28 -1.64
N THR A 24 4.93 -4.07 -0.97
CA THR A 24 6.21 -4.59 -1.42
C THR A 24 6.26 -6.09 -1.15
N ASP A 25 7.25 -6.78 -1.70
CA ASP A 25 7.52 -8.19 -1.41
C ASP A 25 8.22 -8.43 -0.07
N GLY A 26 8.37 -7.39 0.76
CA GLY A 26 9.03 -7.44 2.07
C GLY A 26 10.56 -7.45 2.02
N ARG A 27 11.17 -7.34 0.83
CA ARG A 27 12.64 -7.25 0.71
C ARG A 27 13.11 -5.82 0.98
N LEU A 28 14.27 -5.72 1.61
CA LEU A 28 15.00 -4.47 1.79
C LEU A 28 16.31 -4.55 1.01
N TYR A 29 16.51 -3.57 0.13
CA TYR A 29 17.74 -3.44 -0.64
C TYR A 29 18.56 -2.29 -0.07
N PHE A 30 19.79 -2.61 0.36
CA PHE A 30 20.76 -1.65 0.84
C PHE A 30 21.89 -1.54 -0.18
N LEU A 31 22.22 -0.31 -0.54
CA LEU A 31 23.34 0.00 -1.43
C LEU A 31 24.60 0.25 -0.61
N THR A 32 25.76 0.18 -1.26
CA THR A 32 27.06 0.32 -0.61
C THR A 32 27.31 1.72 -0.04
N ASP A 33 26.58 2.73 -0.52
CA ASP A 33 26.59 4.10 0.01
C ASP A 33 25.65 4.30 1.20
N GLY A 34 24.99 3.23 1.66
CA GLY A 34 24.03 3.25 2.77
C GLY A 34 22.61 3.69 2.36
N SER A 35 22.37 3.99 1.09
CA SER A 35 21.02 4.27 0.60
C SER A 35 20.18 3.00 0.49
N GLU A 36 18.86 3.16 0.55
CA GLU A 36 17.91 2.06 0.42
C GLU A 36 16.89 2.32 -0.70
N PHE A 37 16.48 1.26 -1.38
CA PHE A 37 15.37 1.31 -2.32
C PHE A 37 14.36 0.19 -2.04
N LYS A 38 13.10 0.45 -2.42
CA LYS A 38 11.98 -0.49 -2.31
C LYS A 38 11.33 -0.65 -3.68
N THR A 39 10.84 -1.86 -3.95
CA THR A 39 10.11 -2.18 -5.17
C THR A 39 8.62 -2.23 -4.87
N PHE A 40 7.83 -1.59 -5.73
CA PHE A 40 6.36 -1.55 -5.62
C PHE A 40 5.73 -2.12 -6.89
N ASN A 41 4.50 -2.60 -6.79
CA ASN A 41 3.75 -3.09 -7.94
C ASN A 41 2.91 -1.98 -8.58
N THR A 42 3.03 -1.83 -9.90
CA THR A 42 2.24 -0.89 -10.70
C THR A 42 0.75 -1.20 -10.66
N LEU A 43 0.37 -2.48 -10.65
CA LEU A 43 -1.04 -2.91 -10.60
C LEU A 43 -1.69 -2.52 -9.27
N ASP A 44 -0.96 -2.62 -8.15
CA ASP A 44 -1.44 -2.13 -6.85
C ASP A 44 -1.68 -0.62 -6.88
N GLY A 45 -0.79 0.13 -7.56
CA GLY A 45 -1.00 1.57 -7.78
C GLY A 45 -2.27 1.87 -8.57
N HIS A 46 -2.60 1.06 -9.57
CA HIS A 46 -3.84 1.21 -10.31
C HIS A 46 -5.07 0.87 -9.45
N GLY A 47 -5.01 -0.24 -8.71
CA GLY A 47 -6.09 -0.67 -7.81
C GLY A 47 -6.39 0.35 -6.72
N ILE A 48 -5.36 0.93 -6.10
CA ILE A 48 -5.52 1.98 -5.10
C ILE A 48 -6.19 3.23 -5.71
N LYS A 49 -5.81 3.63 -6.93
CA LYS A 49 -6.49 4.73 -7.64
C LYS A 49 -7.97 4.43 -7.90
N MET A 50 -8.30 3.21 -8.32
CA MET A 50 -9.70 2.79 -8.50
C MET A 50 -10.47 2.84 -7.18
N LEU A 51 -9.86 2.42 -6.08
CA LEU A 51 -10.45 2.45 -4.75
C LEU A 51 -10.67 3.89 -4.25
N ILE A 52 -9.73 4.80 -4.50
CA ILE A 52 -9.90 6.23 -4.23
C ILE A 52 -11.08 6.78 -5.04
N ASN A 53 -11.15 6.45 -6.33
CA ASN A 53 -12.21 6.90 -7.23
C ASN A 53 -13.60 6.37 -6.85
N SER A 54 -13.70 5.27 -6.10
CA SER A 54 -14.97 4.78 -5.57
C SER A 54 -15.44 5.51 -4.29
N GLY A 55 -14.66 6.49 -3.82
CA GLY A 55 -14.96 7.29 -2.63
C GLY A 55 -14.37 6.74 -1.33
N VAL A 56 -13.54 5.69 -1.40
CA VAL A 56 -12.85 5.14 -0.23
C VAL A 56 -11.55 5.93 -0.01
N ARG A 57 -11.38 6.49 1.18
CA ARG A 57 -10.13 7.16 1.55
C ARG A 57 -9.03 6.12 1.71
N THR A 58 -7.80 6.48 1.36
CA THR A 58 -6.64 5.60 1.56
C THR A 58 -5.57 6.28 2.40
N ALA A 59 -4.80 5.48 3.13
CA ALA A 59 -3.64 5.93 3.87
C ALA A 59 -2.58 4.83 3.91
N ILE A 60 -1.34 5.22 4.18
CA ILE A 60 -0.21 4.30 4.41
C ILE A 60 0.26 4.47 5.84
N ILE A 61 0.43 3.37 6.57
CA ILE A 61 1.07 3.36 7.89
C ILE A 61 2.18 2.32 7.84
N SER A 62 3.43 2.76 8.05
CA SER A 62 4.59 1.87 8.09
C SER A 62 5.43 2.13 9.32
N GLY A 63 6.05 1.08 9.85
CA GLY A 63 7.02 1.18 10.95
C GLY A 63 8.36 1.80 10.53
N ARG A 64 8.65 1.90 9.23
CA ARG A 64 9.88 2.52 8.71
C ARG A 64 9.57 3.88 8.07
N LYS A 65 10.30 4.92 8.50
CA LYS A 65 10.19 6.25 7.91
C LYS A 65 11.29 6.46 6.89
N THR A 66 10.92 6.50 5.61
CA THR A 66 11.89 6.62 4.51
C THR A 66 11.32 7.51 3.41
N PRO A 67 12.13 8.33 2.71
CA PRO A 67 11.65 9.21 1.64
C PRO A 67 10.99 8.47 0.46
N VAL A 68 11.24 7.15 0.36
CA VAL A 68 10.66 6.29 -0.66
C VAL A 68 9.18 6.00 -0.37
N VAL A 69 8.82 5.86 0.91
CA VAL A 69 7.42 5.69 1.34
C VAL A 69 6.64 6.99 1.18
N GLU A 70 7.24 8.13 1.51
CA GLU A 70 6.60 9.45 1.36
C GLU A 70 6.27 9.77 -0.10
N ARG A 71 7.11 9.38 -1.06
CA ARG A 71 6.82 9.55 -2.50
C ARG A 71 5.69 8.65 -3.02
N ARG A 72 5.32 7.61 -2.27
CA ARG A 72 4.26 6.67 -2.64
C ARG A 72 2.89 7.06 -2.08
N ALA A 73 2.86 7.72 -0.92
CA ALA A 73 1.65 8.20 -0.27
C ALA A 73 1.00 9.34 -1.08
#